data_AF-A0A971M6K2-F1
#
_entry.id   AF-A0A971M6K2-F1
#
_cell.length_a   1.000
_cell.length_b   1.000
_cell.length_c   1.000
_cell.angle_alpha   90.00
_cell.angle_beta   90.00
_cell.angle_gamma   90.00
#
_symmetry.space_group_name_H-M   'P 1'
#
loop_
_entity.id
_entity.type
_entity.pdbx_description
1 polymer ?
#
loop_
_entity_poly.entity_id
_entity_poly.type
_entity_poly.pdbx_seq_one_letter_code
_entity_poly.pdbx_strand_id
1 'polypeptide(L)'
;MPLGFVSSPRHGQHFDLAKLAVRKLKSANLALKGKNEREFEQAVVGHLQSSPTIRKNLITQVGTDEVDKITQASLFGFSHRPDASIGKDGTAIEIKVISGGQSAREILGQSIAYRMQYRFVIIVLIDRSEGRQIVDLCSDKKSSEFSLFAGLAESMNIFSVIGPDGPSSNIAFI
;
A
#
# COMPACT_ATOMS: atom_id res chain seq x y z
N MET A 1 -16.50 16.38 5.24
CA MET A 1 -16.34 16.07 3.80
C MET A 1 -17.36 15.01 3.43
N PRO A 2 -17.92 15.02 2.20
CA PRO A 2 -18.80 13.94 1.75
C PRO A 2 -18.06 12.59 1.77
N LEU A 3 -18.73 11.54 2.25
CA LEU A 3 -18.25 10.17 2.24
C LEU A 3 -18.50 9.56 0.85
N GLY A 4 -17.43 9.32 0.10
CA GLY A 4 -17.46 8.78 -1.26
C GLY A 4 -16.06 8.75 -1.86
N PHE A 5 -15.87 8.11 -3.01
CA PHE A 5 -14.56 8.13 -3.66
C PHE A 5 -14.16 9.56 -3.97
N VAL A 6 -13.10 10.03 -3.32
CA VAL A 6 -12.52 11.34 -3.59
C VAL A 6 -11.97 11.30 -5.01
N SER A 7 -12.57 12.09 -5.90
CA SER A 7 -12.03 12.31 -7.24
C SER A 7 -10.68 12.99 -7.08
N SER A 8 -9.64 12.34 -7.59
CA SER A 8 -8.28 12.85 -7.47
C SER A 8 -7.54 12.64 -8.79
N PRO A 9 -7.06 13.73 -9.42
CA PRO A 9 -6.38 13.62 -10.70
C PRO A 9 -5.02 12.92 -10.54
N ARG A 10 -4.61 12.21 -11.59
CA ARG A 10 -3.28 11.57 -11.71
C ARG A 10 -2.20 12.57 -12.14
N HIS A 11 -2.17 13.73 -11.48
CA HIS A 11 -1.16 14.77 -11.65
C HIS A 11 -1.07 15.66 -10.40
N GLY A 12 0.03 16.39 -10.25
CA GLY A 12 0.28 17.29 -9.14
C GLY A 12 0.84 16.60 -7.90
N GLN A 13 1.07 17.39 -6.86
CA GLN A 13 1.93 17.01 -5.73
C GLN A 13 1.54 15.68 -5.07
N HIS A 14 0.26 15.43 -4.80
CA HIS A 14 -0.18 14.19 -4.16
C HIS A 14 0.07 12.97 -5.04
N PHE A 15 -0.20 13.06 -6.34
CA PHE A 15 0.07 11.97 -7.28
C PHE A 15 1.57 11.73 -7.44
N ASP A 16 2.36 12.80 -7.55
CA ASP A 16 3.81 12.71 -7.72
C ASP A 16 4.47 12.04 -6.50
N LEU A 17 4.00 12.37 -5.28
CA LEU A 17 4.43 11.73 -4.05
C LEU A 17 4.01 10.25 -3.98
N ALA A 18 2.77 9.92 -4.34
CA ALA A 18 2.29 8.54 -4.39
C ALA A 18 3.11 7.71 -5.38
N LYS A 19 3.33 8.23 -6.59
CA LYS A 19 4.13 7.59 -7.65
C LYS A 19 5.59 7.41 -7.23
N LEU A 20 6.17 8.40 -6.55
CA LEU A 20 7.53 8.31 -5.99
C LEU A 20 7.61 7.21 -4.93
N ALA A 21 6.61 7.11 -4.05
CA ALA A 21 6.53 6.06 -3.04
C ALA A 21 6.45 4.68 -3.68
N VAL A 22 5.55 4.46 -4.66
CA VAL A 22 5.46 3.18 -5.39
C VAL A 22 6.78 2.82 -6.06
N ARG A 23 7.45 3.78 -6.71
CA ARG A 23 8.76 3.54 -7.35
C ARG A 23 9.82 3.09 -6.35
N LYS A 24 9.86 3.70 -5.15
CA LYS A 24 10.77 3.28 -4.09
C LYS A 24 10.43 1.90 -3.56
N LEU A 25 9.16 1.65 -3.26
CA LEU A 25 8.68 0.36 -2.78
C LEU A 25 8.92 -0.76 -3.79
N LYS A 26 8.82 -0.47 -5.10
CA LYS A 26 9.18 -1.43 -6.14
C LYS A 26 10.65 -1.87 -6.07
N SER A 27 11.55 -0.97 -5.66
CA SER A 27 12.98 -1.27 -5.44
C SER A 27 13.30 -1.73 -4.01
N ALA A 28 12.32 -1.75 -3.11
CA ALA A 28 12.54 -2.18 -1.74
C ALA A 28 12.84 -3.69 -1.71
N ASN A 29 13.87 -4.07 -0.96
CA ASN A 29 14.11 -5.47 -0.70
C ASN A 29 13.11 -5.96 0.36
N LEU A 30 12.03 -6.60 -0.09
CA LEU A 30 11.03 -7.21 0.79
C LEU A 30 11.51 -8.56 1.36
N ALA A 31 12.71 -9.04 0.98
CA ALA A 31 13.35 -10.26 1.48
C ALA A 31 13.91 -10.16 2.91
N LEU A 32 13.40 -9.21 3.70
CA LEU A 32 13.77 -9.19 5.11
C LEU A 32 13.17 -10.44 5.72
N LYS A 33 13.98 -11.22 6.44
CA LYS A 33 13.53 -12.38 7.24
C LYS A 33 12.68 -11.91 8.43
N GLY A 34 11.71 -11.05 8.16
CA GLY A 34 10.79 -10.51 9.13
C GLY A 34 9.99 -11.65 9.69
N LYS A 35 10.03 -11.92 10.98
CA LYS A 35 9.28 -13.05 11.55
C LYS A 35 7.77 -12.77 11.59
N ASN A 36 7.39 -11.49 11.60
CA ASN A 36 6.02 -11.00 11.76
C ASN A 36 5.76 -9.76 10.89
N GLU A 37 4.47 -9.41 10.73
CA GLU A 37 4.00 -8.26 9.92
C GLU A 37 4.66 -6.93 10.34
N ARG A 38 4.89 -6.73 11.64
CA ARG A 38 5.53 -5.52 12.19
C ARG A 38 6.97 -5.31 11.69
N GLU A 39 7.74 -6.37 11.53
CA GLU A 39 9.11 -6.28 10.99
C GLU A 39 9.10 -5.84 9.51
N PHE A 40 8.13 -6.31 8.73
CA PHE A 40 7.93 -5.83 7.36
C PHE A 40 7.44 -4.38 7.32
N GLU A 41 6.54 -4.01 8.22
CA GLU A 41 6.07 -2.63 8.36
C GLU A 41 7.24 -1.66 8.62
N GLN A 42 8.06 -1.96 9.63
CA GLN A 42 9.24 -1.16 9.96
C GLN A 42 10.22 -1.03 8.80
N ALA A 43 10.42 -2.11 8.07
CA ALA A 43 11.30 -2.13 6.92
C ALA A 43 10.81 -1.27 5.75
N VAL A 44 9.55 -1.44 5.39
CA VAL A 44 8.88 -0.69 4.33
C VAL A 44 8.89 0.80 4.68
N VAL A 45 8.51 1.14 5.92
CA VAL A 45 8.54 2.51 6.42
C VAL A 45 9.96 3.08 6.43
N GLY A 46 10.95 2.34 6.92
CA GLY A 46 12.35 2.75 6.91
C GLY A 46 12.87 3.00 5.49
N HIS A 47 12.48 2.16 4.53
CA HIS A 47 12.82 2.36 3.12
C HIS A 47 12.18 3.63 2.54
N LEU A 48 10.93 3.94 2.89
CA LEU A 48 10.28 5.19 2.49
C LEU A 48 10.95 6.41 3.14
N GLN A 49 11.32 6.32 4.42
CA GLN A 49 12.01 7.38 5.18
C GLN A 49 13.41 7.69 4.63
N SER A 50 14.04 6.78 3.88
CA SER A 50 15.29 7.06 3.15
C SER A 50 15.15 8.16 2.10
N SER A 51 13.92 8.52 1.69
CA SER A 51 13.64 9.62 0.79
C SER A 51 13.41 10.90 1.56
N PRO A 52 14.25 11.95 1.46
CA PRO A 52 13.97 13.23 2.11
C PRO A 52 12.59 13.79 1.73
N THR A 53 12.21 13.66 0.45
CA THR A 53 10.93 14.11 -0.09
C THR A 53 9.73 13.36 0.51
N ILE A 54 9.81 12.03 0.65
CA ILE A 54 8.73 11.24 1.26
C ILE A 54 8.73 11.46 2.78
N ARG A 55 9.90 11.37 3.43
CA ARG A 55 10.06 11.49 4.88
C ARG A 55 9.41 12.75 5.45
N LYS A 56 9.58 13.90 4.79
CA LYS A 56 8.95 15.17 5.21
C LYS A 56 7.42 15.11 5.24
N ASN A 57 6.82 14.24 4.44
CA ASN A 57 5.38 14.11 4.28
C ASN A 57 4.82 12.80 4.88
N LEU A 58 5.69 11.89 5.36
CA LEU A 58 5.30 10.58 5.85
C LEU A 58 4.83 10.67 7.31
N ILE A 59 3.66 10.12 7.57
CA ILE A 59 3.05 9.98 8.89
C ILE A 59 2.92 8.48 9.15
N THR A 60 3.52 7.97 10.21
CA THR A 60 3.60 6.53 10.49
C THR A 60 3.61 6.28 11.99
N GLN A 61 3.21 5.08 12.41
CA GLN A 61 3.27 4.63 13.79
C GLN A 61 4.69 4.14 14.18
N VAL A 62 5.57 3.97 13.20
CA VAL A 62 6.96 3.53 13.41
C VAL A 62 7.84 4.76 13.72
N GLY A 63 7.98 5.10 15.01
CA GLY A 63 8.83 6.21 15.47
C GLY A 63 8.24 6.98 16.66
N THR A 64 8.78 8.18 16.91
CA THR A 64 8.40 9.08 18.02
C THR A 64 7.34 10.14 17.66
N ASP A 65 7.00 10.31 16.38
CA ASP A 65 6.07 11.37 15.96
C ASP A 65 4.60 10.91 16.02
N GLU A 66 3.74 11.80 16.52
CA GLU A 66 2.37 11.55 16.95
C GLU A 66 1.47 10.88 15.90
N VAL A 67 0.94 9.72 16.29
CA VAL A 67 -0.09 8.90 15.62
C VAL A 67 -1.39 9.70 15.32
N ASP A 68 -1.60 10.83 15.99
CA ASP A 68 -2.81 11.66 15.93
C ASP A 68 -3.03 12.39 14.60
N LYS A 69 -2.07 12.33 13.67
CA LYS A 69 -2.16 12.98 12.36
C LYS A 69 -2.64 12.05 11.24
N ILE A 70 -2.79 10.75 11.50
CA ILE A 70 -3.30 9.79 10.50
C ILE A 70 -4.82 9.89 10.44
N THR A 71 -5.35 10.18 9.26
CA THR A 71 -6.79 10.16 9.02
C THR A 71 -7.31 8.73 9.10
N GLN A 72 -8.30 8.50 9.94
CA GLN A 72 -8.94 7.19 10.05
C GLN A 72 -10.10 7.09 9.06
N ALA A 73 -10.17 5.97 8.35
CA ALA A 73 -11.34 5.65 7.54
C ALA A 73 -12.39 4.98 8.42
N SER A 74 -13.52 5.67 8.63
CA SER A 74 -14.64 5.09 9.38
C SER A 74 -15.80 4.71 8.46
N LEU A 75 -16.19 3.44 8.54
CA LEU A 75 -17.28 2.84 7.77
C LEU A 75 -18.06 1.88 8.67
N PHE A 76 -19.39 1.96 8.62
CA PHE A 76 -20.29 1.07 9.36
C PHE A 76 -19.98 0.93 10.86
N GLY A 77 -19.50 2.00 11.50
CA GLY A 77 -19.14 2.00 12.93
C GLY A 77 -17.75 1.42 13.24
N PHE A 78 -17.02 0.93 12.24
CA PHE A 78 -15.62 0.53 12.36
C PHE A 78 -14.72 1.70 11.97
N SER A 79 -13.54 1.80 12.60
CA SER A 79 -12.51 2.78 12.25
C SER A 79 -11.21 2.06 11.95
N HIS A 80 -10.69 2.26 10.74
CA HIS A 80 -9.44 1.68 10.28
C HIS A 80 -8.39 2.77 10.09
N ARG A 81 -7.18 2.48 10.53
CA ARG A 81 -6.03 3.37 10.41
C ARG A 81 -4.99 2.68 9.53
N PRO A 82 -4.52 3.33 8.44
CA PRO A 82 -3.45 2.74 7.66
C PRO A 82 -2.14 2.68 8.45
N ASP A 83 -1.26 1.76 8.09
CA ASP A 83 0.06 1.60 8.71
C ASP A 83 0.90 2.88 8.57
N ALA A 84 0.83 3.51 7.41
CA ALA A 84 1.41 4.82 7.14
C ALA A 84 0.56 5.65 6.19
N SER A 85 0.84 6.95 6.14
CA SER A 85 0.26 7.85 5.14
C SER A 85 1.25 8.92 4.69
N ILE A 86 1.05 9.44 3.48
CA ILE A 86 1.79 10.59 2.95
C ILE A 86 0.82 11.78 2.92
N GLY A 87 1.04 12.73 3.82
CA GLY A 87 0.09 13.78 4.14
C GLY A 87 -1.16 13.24 4.85
N LYS A 88 -2.01 14.15 5.33
CA LYS A 88 -3.21 13.76 6.11
C LYS A 88 -4.24 12.99 5.28
N ASP A 89 -4.43 13.37 4.02
CA ASP A 89 -5.45 12.86 3.09
C ASP A 89 -4.86 12.57 1.69
N GLY A 90 -3.53 12.54 1.57
CA GLY A 90 -2.82 12.35 0.31
C GLY A 90 -2.80 10.89 -0.12
N THR A 91 -2.06 10.07 0.61
CA THR A 91 -1.90 8.64 0.27
C THR A 91 -1.93 7.80 1.53
N ALA A 92 -2.81 6.81 1.61
CA ALA A 92 -2.73 5.77 2.63
C ALA A 92 -1.83 4.63 2.13
N ILE A 93 -1.05 4.04 3.02
CA ILE A 93 -0.16 2.92 2.74
C ILE A 93 -0.51 1.81 3.72
N GLU A 94 -0.88 0.66 3.18
CA GLU A 94 -1.23 -0.54 3.95
C GLU A 94 -0.29 -1.67 3.55
N ILE A 95 0.25 -2.37 4.53
CA ILE A 95 1.30 -3.37 4.39
C ILE A 95 0.76 -4.69 4.91
N LYS A 96 0.69 -5.70 4.04
CA LYS A 96 0.12 -7.00 4.41
C LYS A 96 1.02 -8.14 4.02
N VAL A 97 1.27 -9.03 4.98
CA VAL A 97 1.87 -10.32 4.72
C VAL A 97 0.75 -11.30 4.40
N ILE A 98 0.80 -11.92 3.23
CA ILE A 98 -0.26 -12.78 2.72
C ILE A 98 0.27 -14.20 2.50
N SER A 99 -0.45 -15.19 3.03
CA SER A 99 -0.14 -16.61 2.84
C SER A 99 -1.25 -17.37 2.07
N GLY A 100 -2.34 -16.70 1.71
CA GLY A 100 -3.46 -17.28 0.98
C GLY A 100 -4.57 -16.27 0.65
N GLY A 101 -5.66 -16.74 0.00
CA GLY A 101 -6.70 -15.87 -0.58
C GLY A 101 -7.59 -15.12 0.42
N GLN A 102 -7.73 -15.58 1.67
CA GLN A 102 -8.54 -14.88 2.67
C GLN A 102 -7.96 -13.50 3.00
N SER A 103 -6.64 -13.41 3.15
CA SER A 103 -5.93 -12.15 3.44
C SER A 103 -6.04 -11.13 2.29
N ALA A 104 -6.19 -11.61 1.03
CA ALA A 104 -6.33 -10.75 -0.14
C ALA A 104 -7.69 -10.02 -0.18
N ARG A 105 -8.76 -10.61 0.33
CA ARG A 105 -10.08 -9.96 0.38
C ARG A 105 -10.14 -8.87 1.44
N GLU A 106 -9.54 -9.11 2.60
CA GLU A 106 -9.50 -8.14 3.71
C GLU A 106 -8.75 -6.87 3.29
N ILE A 107 -7.59 -7.02 2.64
CA ILE A 107 -6.79 -5.89 2.19
C ILE A 107 -7.48 -5.06 1.10
N LEU A 108 -8.25 -5.69 0.21
CA LEU A 108 -9.05 -4.99 -0.78
C LEU A 108 -10.16 -4.17 -0.12
N GLY A 109 -10.85 -4.74 0.87
CA GLY A 109 -11.86 -4.03 1.65
C GLY A 109 -11.30 -2.81 2.38
N GLN A 110 -10.17 -2.97 3.08
CA GLN A 110 -9.46 -1.87 3.75
C GLN A 110 -9.02 -0.80 2.75
N SER A 111 -8.51 -1.19 1.58
CA SER A 111 -8.06 -0.25 0.55
C SER A 111 -9.20 0.60 -0.01
N ILE A 112 -10.38 0.00 -0.22
CA ILE A 112 -11.58 0.73 -0.62
C ILE A 112 -12.00 1.70 0.49
N ALA A 113 -11.98 1.26 1.75
CA ALA A 113 -12.28 2.11 2.90
C ALA A 113 -11.36 3.33 2.96
N TYR A 114 -10.04 3.12 2.83
CA TYR A 114 -9.07 4.21 2.81
C TYR A 114 -9.29 5.16 1.64
N ARG A 115 -9.67 4.67 0.45
CA ARG A 115 -9.98 5.55 -0.70
C ARG A 115 -11.16 6.48 -0.49
N MET A 116 -12.04 6.21 0.47
CA MET A 116 -13.11 7.15 0.80
C MET A 116 -12.62 8.39 1.55
N GLN A 117 -11.38 8.37 2.08
CA GLN A 117 -10.79 9.49 2.84
C GLN A 117 -9.45 9.98 2.26
N TYR A 118 -8.74 9.12 1.54
CA TYR A 118 -7.45 9.41 0.93
C TYR A 118 -7.57 9.50 -0.59
N ARG A 119 -6.81 10.42 -1.20
CA ARG A 119 -6.76 10.58 -2.66
C ARG A 119 -6.18 9.37 -3.40
N PHE A 120 -5.21 8.71 -2.77
CA PHE A 120 -4.54 7.51 -3.27
C PHE A 120 -4.42 6.46 -2.16
N VAL A 121 -4.32 5.20 -2.55
CA VAL A 121 -3.94 4.11 -1.65
C VAL A 121 -2.80 3.34 -2.29
N ILE A 122 -1.83 2.92 -1.50
CA ILE A 122 -0.77 2.00 -1.89
C ILE A 122 -0.90 0.76 -1.03
N ILE A 123 -1.10 -0.38 -1.67
CA ILE A 123 -1.08 -1.69 -1.02
C ILE A 123 0.30 -2.30 -1.21
N VAL A 124 0.97 -2.66 -0.13
CA VAL A 124 2.23 -3.42 -0.16
C VAL A 124 1.95 -4.84 0.27
N LEU A 125 2.05 -5.78 -0.66
CA LEU A 125 1.78 -7.20 -0.43
C LEU A 125 3.09 -7.98 -0.38
N ILE A 126 3.36 -8.60 0.76
CA ILE A 126 4.47 -9.55 0.95
C ILE A 126 3.92 -10.96 0.80
N ASP A 127 4.24 -11.60 -0.31
CA ASP A 127 3.77 -12.94 -0.65
C ASP A 127 4.59 -14.03 0.06
N ARG A 128 3.92 -14.74 0.97
CA ARG A 128 4.39 -15.95 1.68
C ARG A 128 3.68 -17.22 1.24
N SER A 129 2.88 -17.17 0.19
CA SER A 129 2.27 -18.37 -0.37
C SER A 129 3.34 -19.35 -0.85
N GLU A 130 3.02 -20.64 -0.81
CA GLU A 130 3.89 -21.68 -1.33
C GLU A 130 4.22 -21.40 -2.79
N GLY A 131 5.51 -21.46 -3.15
CA GLY A 131 5.96 -21.20 -4.51
C GLY A 131 5.87 -19.75 -4.98
N ARG A 132 5.39 -18.79 -4.16
CA ARG A 132 5.11 -17.39 -4.55
C ARG A 132 3.93 -17.29 -5.54
N GLN A 133 2.91 -18.11 -5.31
CA GLN A 133 1.73 -18.22 -6.16
C GLN A 133 1.08 -16.87 -6.46
N ILE A 134 1.03 -15.95 -5.49
CA ILE A 134 0.35 -14.66 -5.67
C ILE A 134 1.16 -13.73 -6.56
N VAL A 135 2.48 -13.70 -6.39
CA VAL A 135 3.40 -12.99 -7.29
C VAL A 135 3.29 -13.53 -8.71
N ASP A 136 3.23 -14.85 -8.88
CA ASP A 136 3.12 -15.49 -10.20
C ASP A 136 1.78 -15.13 -10.88
N LEU A 137 0.67 -15.21 -10.15
CA LEU A 137 -0.64 -14.76 -10.65
C LEU A 137 -0.60 -13.29 -11.05
N CYS A 138 -0.02 -12.42 -10.22
CA CYS A 138 0.11 -11.00 -10.51
C CYS A 138 1.10 -10.68 -11.64
N SER A 139 1.94 -11.64 -12.05
CA SER A 139 2.86 -11.50 -13.18
C SER A 139 2.23 -11.93 -14.50
N ASP A 140 1.26 -12.86 -14.46
CA ASP A 140 0.54 -13.34 -15.63
C ASP A 140 -0.52 -12.33 -16.07
N LYS A 141 -0.31 -11.68 -17.22
CA LYS A 141 -1.23 -10.70 -17.81
C LYS A 141 -2.62 -11.27 -18.14
N LYS A 142 -2.78 -12.60 -18.18
CA LYS A 142 -4.06 -13.26 -18.44
C LYS A 142 -4.79 -13.65 -17.15
N SER A 143 -4.17 -13.49 -15.99
CA SER A 143 -4.79 -13.82 -14.72
C SER A 143 -5.86 -12.81 -14.31
N SER A 144 -6.73 -13.24 -13.39
CA SER A 144 -7.72 -12.36 -12.79
C SER A 144 -7.06 -11.36 -11.84
N GLU A 145 -6.00 -11.77 -11.16
CA GLU A 145 -5.24 -10.98 -10.19
C GLU A 145 -4.52 -9.81 -10.88
N PHE A 146 -3.87 -10.06 -12.02
CA PHE A 146 -3.28 -8.99 -12.82
C PHE A 146 -4.33 -7.98 -13.25
N SER A 147 -5.44 -8.47 -13.80
CA SER A 147 -6.56 -7.64 -14.28
C SER A 147 -7.18 -6.82 -13.14
N LEU A 148 -7.30 -7.42 -11.95
CA LEU A 148 -7.80 -6.79 -10.75
C LEU A 148 -6.89 -5.63 -10.31
N PHE A 149 -5.60 -5.86 -10.11
CA PHE A 149 -4.69 -4.82 -9.63
C PHE A 149 -4.46 -3.72 -10.67
N ALA A 150 -4.45 -4.07 -11.97
CA ALA A 150 -4.44 -3.08 -13.04
C ALA A 150 -5.71 -2.22 -13.01
N GLY A 151 -6.89 -2.84 -12.90
CA GLY A 151 -8.17 -2.11 -12.84
C GLY A 151 -8.31 -1.22 -11.60
N LEU A 152 -7.85 -1.70 -10.43
CA LEU A 152 -7.82 -0.94 -9.18
C LEU A 152 -6.93 0.30 -9.29
N ALA A 153 -5.76 0.15 -9.93
CA ALA A 153 -4.90 1.27 -10.22
C ALA A 153 -5.67 2.25 -11.11
N GLU A 154 -6.01 1.84 -12.33
CA GLU A 154 -6.60 2.69 -13.38
C GLU A 154 -7.88 3.41 -12.96
N SER A 155 -8.80 2.68 -12.33
CA SER A 155 -10.16 3.17 -12.07
C SER A 155 -10.32 3.76 -10.68
N MET A 156 -9.51 3.34 -9.71
CA MET A 156 -9.73 3.66 -8.30
C MET A 156 -8.57 4.41 -7.66
N ASN A 157 -7.43 4.64 -8.32
CA ASN A 157 -6.22 5.21 -7.69
C ASN A 157 -5.75 4.37 -6.49
N ILE A 158 -5.93 3.05 -6.57
CA ILE A 158 -5.40 2.08 -5.61
C ILE A 158 -4.21 1.41 -6.30
N PHE A 159 -3.01 1.84 -5.94
CA PHE A 159 -1.76 1.29 -6.45
C PHE A 159 -1.36 0.09 -5.61
N SER A 160 -0.56 -0.80 -6.19
CA SER A 160 -0.03 -1.94 -5.46
C SER A 160 1.44 -2.18 -5.77
N VAL A 161 2.16 -2.69 -4.77
CA VAL A 161 3.50 -3.25 -4.88
C VAL A 161 3.46 -4.64 -4.27
N ILE A 162 3.76 -5.65 -5.09
CA ILE A 162 3.62 -7.06 -4.74
C ILE A 162 4.98 -7.71 -4.93
N GLY A 163 5.51 -8.28 -3.88
CA GLY A 163 6.80 -8.96 -3.91
C GLY A 163 6.81 -10.18 -3.00
N PRO A 164 7.67 -11.18 -3.28
CA PRO A 164 7.77 -12.35 -2.42
C PRO A 164 8.53 -12.04 -1.14
N ASP A 165 8.33 -12.87 -0.12
CA ASP A 165 9.26 -13.01 0.99
C ASP A 165 10.55 -13.69 0.49
N GLY A 166 11.42 -12.90 -0.16
CA GLY A 166 12.66 -13.39 -0.77
C GLY A 166 13.23 -12.46 -1.85
N PRO A 167 14.47 -12.70 -2.32
CA PRO A 167 15.09 -11.86 -3.33
C PRO A 167 14.38 -12.03 -4.68
N SER A 168 13.61 -11.02 -5.07
CA SER A 168 12.96 -10.91 -6.38
C SER A 168 12.64 -9.44 -6.68
N SER A 169 12.44 -9.14 -7.95
CA SER A 169 11.87 -7.85 -8.36
C SER A 169 10.40 -7.77 -7.96
N ASN A 170 9.99 -6.67 -7.33
CA ASN A 170 8.59 -6.44 -7.01
C ASN A 170 7.82 -6.02 -8.27
N ILE A 171 6.58 -6.47 -8.36
CA ILE A 171 5.60 -6.04 -9.36
C ILE A 171 4.94 -4.77 -8.82
N ALA A 172 4.63 -3.82 -9.70
CA ALA A 172 3.92 -2.61 -9.31
C ALA A 172 2.84 -2.25 -10.32
N PHE A 173 1.67 -1.88 -9.82
CA PHE A 173 0.54 -1.37 -10.59
C PHE A 173 0.29 0.08 -10.17
N ILE A 174 0.31 1.01 -11.13
CA ILE A 174 0.18 2.46 -10.95
C ILE A 174 -0.82 3.01 -11.95
#